data_AF-A0A9D5URH1-F1
#
_entry.id   AF-A0A9D5URH1-F1
#
_cell.length_a   1.000
_cell.length_b   1.000
_cell.length_c   1.000
_cell.angle_alpha   90.00
_cell.angle_beta   90.00
_cell.angle_gamma   90.00
#
_symmetry.space_group_name_H-M   'P 1'
#
loop_
_entity.id
_entity.type
_entity.pdbx_description
1 polymer ?
#
loop_
_entity_poly.entity_id
_entity_poly.type
_entity_poly.pdbx_seq_one_letter_code
_entity_poly.pdbx_strand_id
1 'polypeptide(L)'
;MANRINHLNHCQVLTSFISSNYFNDINRISRISGINSKVFAYSVMRRLKGAFILIILFIIINGILGGCASVQYKPPATQQVQVDFGYLSNQDNAWAMIGKVSYQDGKNSAIVNIDWQQISANHYAIRIFNSLGGDIIRITQQDGNTKIRMRGEDILNPDNLAESIEEEIGYYVPLEQLIFWIKGQASGDDEFTATYDKTGSMLLQLQQNGWQIDYKRFEKGVARRITATRNEYIITLAITSWAIAG
;
A
#
# COMPACT_ATOMS: atom_id res chain seq x y z
N MET A 1 32.85 41.38 -36.30
CA MET A 1 31.49 41.98 -36.29
C MET A 1 30.77 41.38 -35.09
N ALA A 2 30.68 42.08 -33.95
CA ALA A 2 29.55 42.95 -33.58
C ALA A 2 28.23 42.15 -33.60
N ASN A 3 27.35 42.11 -32.58
CA ASN A 3 27.17 42.89 -31.38
C ASN A 3 26.17 42.11 -30.50
N ARG A 4 26.36 42.03 -29.19
CA ARG A 4 25.40 41.41 -28.25
C ARG A 4 24.83 42.53 -27.39
N ILE A 5 23.55 42.87 -27.60
CA ILE A 5 22.84 43.89 -26.82
C ILE A 5 22.06 43.21 -25.69
N ASN A 6 22.29 43.75 -24.49
CA ASN A 6 21.70 43.40 -23.21
C ASN A 6 20.25 43.89 -23.09
N HIS A 7 19.42 43.11 -22.42
CA HIS A 7 18.23 43.59 -21.72
C HIS A 7 18.14 42.91 -20.36
N LEU A 8 18.00 43.75 -19.32
CA LEU A 8 17.29 43.56 -18.05
C LEU A 8 18.05 44.21 -16.88
N ASN A 9 17.52 45.39 -16.57
CA ASN A 9 17.80 46.28 -15.47
C ASN A 9 17.18 45.78 -14.15
N HIS A 10 17.53 46.50 -13.09
CA HIS A 10 16.76 46.72 -11.86
C HIS A 10 16.80 45.63 -10.79
N CYS A 11 17.87 45.61 -9.98
CA CYS A 11 17.73 45.43 -8.52
C CYS A 11 19.00 45.78 -7.71
N GLN A 12 19.62 46.94 -7.93
CA GLN A 12 20.73 47.42 -7.10
C GLN A 12 20.72 48.95 -6.94
N VAL A 13 19.68 49.51 -6.30
CA VAL A 13 19.74 50.91 -5.83
C VAL A 13 18.94 51.07 -4.54
N LEU A 14 19.35 50.41 -3.45
CA LEU A 14 18.78 50.70 -2.10
C LEU A 14 19.77 50.55 -0.94
N THR A 15 21.09 50.51 -1.16
CA THR A 15 22.07 50.33 -0.07
C THR A 15 23.09 51.46 0.11
N SER A 16 22.97 52.60 -0.58
CA SER A 16 23.96 53.70 -0.47
C SER A 16 23.45 55.06 0.03
N PHE A 17 22.18 55.20 0.42
CA PHE A 17 21.62 56.51 0.83
C PHE A 17 21.45 56.75 2.34
N ILE A 18 21.82 55.81 3.22
CA ILE A 18 21.57 55.93 4.67
C ILE A 18 22.84 56.27 5.50
N SER A 19 24.06 56.19 4.94
CA SER A 19 25.28 56.39 5.75
C SER A 19 25.87 57.82 5.76
N SER A 20 25.43 58.74 4.90
CA SER A 20 26.10 60.05 4.75
C SER A 20 25.46 61.20 5.55
N ASN A 21 24.13 61.19 5.75
CA ASN A 21 23.44 62.32 6.37
C ASN A 21 23.24 62.18 7.89
N TYR A 22 23.38 60.99 8.47
CA TYR A 22 23.11 60.76 9.89
C TYR A 22 24.27 61.16 10.82
N PHE A 23 25.50 61.18 10.31
CA PHE A 23 26.70 61.44 11.12
C PHE A 23 26.97 62.93 11.34
N ASN A 24 26.45 63.80 10.46
CA ASN A 24 26.69 65.24 10.55
C ASN A 24 25.77 65.96 11.57
N ASP A 25 24.59 65.42 11.89
CA ASP A 25 23.67 66.04 12.85
C ASP A 25 24.03 65.79 14.32
N ILE A 26 24.64 64.65 14.64
CA ILE A 26 24.98 64.29 16.03
C ILE A 26 26.10 65.19 16.58
N ASN A 27 27.03 65.63 15.73
CA ASN A 27 28.12 66.54 16.11
C ASN A 27 27.66 68.00 16.33
N ARG A 28 26.47 68.36 15.85
CA ARG A 28 25.90 69.72 16.00
C ARG A 28 25.10 69.86 17.30
N ILE A 29 24.48 68.77 17.77
CA ILE A 29 23.63 68.76 18.99
C ILE A 29 24.46 68.68 20.28
N SER A 30 25.68 68.11 20.23
CA SER A 30 26.53 67.96 21.42
C SER A 30 27.16 69.26 21.96
N ARG A 31 27.07 70.38 21.21
CA ARG A 31 27.61 71.69 21.65
C ARG A 31 26.66 72.53 22.49
N ILE A 32 25.38 72.17 22.63
CA ILE A 32 24.36 73.09 23.18
C ILE A 32 23.97 72.77 24.64
N SER A 33 24.20 71.56 25.17
CA SER A 33 23.54 71.17 26.43
C SER A 33 24.44 70.89 27.65
N GLY A 34 25.77 70.95 27.57
CA GLY A 34 26.63 70.85 28.76
C GLY A 34 26.46 69.56 29.61
N ILE A 35 25.88 68.50 29.03
CA ILE A 35 25.65 67.21 29.70
C ILE A 35 26.78 66.25 29.33
N ASN A 36 27.42 65.65 30.35
CA ASN A 36 28.49 64.67 30.19
C ASN A 36 28.03 63.48 29.31
N SER A 37 28.55 63.42 28.08
CA SER A 37 28.14 62.50 26.99
C SER A 37 28.25 61.01 27.32
N LYS A 38 29.06 60.64 28.32
CA LYS A 38 29.31 59.24 28.69
C LYS A 38 28.12 58.59 29.41
N VAL A 39 27.38 59.32 30.25
CA VAL A 39 26.27 58.76 31.04
C VAL A 39 25.03 58.53 30.16
N PHE A 40 24.75 59.46 29.25
CA PHE A 40 23.62 59.35 28.31
C PHE A 40 23.83 58.23 27.29
N ALA A 41 25.05 58.08 26.75
CA ALA A 41 25.39 57.01 25.83
C ALA A 41 25.22 55.61 26.47
N TYR A 42 25.60 55.46 27.75
CA TYR A 42 25.51 54.19 28.46
C TYR A 42 24.07 53.74 28.74
N SER A 43 23.18 54.66 29.10
CA SER A 43 21.76 54.35 29.34
C SER A 43 21.00 53.98 28.06
N VAL A 44 21.36 54.61 26.93
CA VAL A 44 20.75 54.34 25.62
C VAL A 44 21.24 53.02 25.03
N MET A 45 22.54 52.71 25.14
CA MET A 45 23.10 51.42 24.69
C MET A 45 22.56 50.22 25.49
N ARG A 46 22.27 50.37 26.78
CA ARG A 46 21.69 49.29 27.61
C ARG A 46 20.24 48.96 27.22
N ARG A 47 19.45 49.96 26.83
CA ARG A 47 18.08 49.78 26.31
C ARG A 47 18.06 49.20 24.89
N LEU A 48 19.03 49.57 24.05
CA LEU A 48 19.18 49.03 22.69
C LEU A 48 19.62 47.54 22.69
N LYS A 49 20.53 47.13 23.59
CA LYS A 49 20.95 45.72 23.71
C LYS A 49 19.82 44.80 24.21
N GLY A 50 19.00 45.27 25.16
CA GLY A 50 17.84 44.51 25.65
C GLY A 50 16.76 44.32 24.59
N ALA A 51 16.47 45.37 23.81
CA ALA A 51 15.52 45.28 22.70
C ALA A 51 16.00 44.32 21.59
N PHE A 52 17.31 44.32 21.27
CA PHE A 52 17.88 43.42 20.27
C PHE A 52 17.81 41.94 20.70
N ILE A 53 18.06 41.65 21.98
CA ILE A 53 17.96 40.28 22.54
C ILE A 53 16.52 39.77 22.51
N LEU A 54 15.54 40.63 22.82
CA LEU A 54 14.11 40.27 22.75
C LEU A 54 13.64 40.02 21.31
N ILE A 55 14.13 40.79 20.33
CA ILE A 55 13.83 40.58 18.90
C ILE A 55 14.43 39.25 18.42
N ILE A 56 15.68 38.93 18.79
CA ILE A 56 16.31 37.65 18.44
C ILE A 56 15.57 36.47 19.07
N LEU A 57 15.16 36.58 20.35
CA LEU A 57 14.35 35.55 21.02
C LEU A 57 12.98 35.36 20.35
N PHE A 58 12.34 36.45 19.92
CA PHE A 58 11.07 36.37 19.20
C PHE A 58 11.20 35.69 17.83
N ILE A 59 12.29 35.95 17.09
CA ILE A 59 12.57 35.30 15.81
C ILE A 59 12.85 33.80 16.00
N ILE A 60 13.62 33.43 17.04
CA ILE A 60 13.92 32.02 17.35
C ILE A 60 12.65 31.26 17.76
N ILE A 61 11.78 31.85 18.59
CA ILE A 61 10.52 31.24 19.04
C ILE A 61 9.56 30.98 17.87
N ASN A 62 9.47 31.89 16.90
CA ASN A 62 8.61 31.69 15.73
C ASN A 62 9.19 30.69 14.71
N GLY A 63 10.49 30.39 14.76
CA GLY A 63 11.14 29.43 13.85
C GLY A 63 10.86 27.95 14.14
N ILE A 64 10.31 27.61 15.31
CA ILE A 64 10.15 26.20 15.74
C ILE A 64 8.76 25.64 15.39
N LEU A 65 7.85 26.45 14.84
CA LEU A 65 6.47 26.02 14.49
C LEU A 65 6.30 25.53 13.03
N GLY A 66 7.37 25.42 12.25
CA GLY A 66 7.31 25.05 10.82
C GLY A 66 7.45 23.55 10.50
N GLY A 67 7.34 22.65 11.48
CA GLY A 67 7.71 21.24 11.32
C GLY A 67 6.54 20.26 11.46
N CYS A 68 5.69 20.16 10.43
CA CYS A 68 5.00 18.92 10.05
C CYS A 68 4.34 19.14 8.68
N ALA A 69 5.14 19.13 7.61
CA ALA A 69 4.57 18.87 6.28
C ALA A 69 4.18 17.38 6.28
N SER A 70 2.90 17.11 6.56
CA SER A 70 2.32 15.79 6.37
C SER A 70 2.49 15.43 4.90
N VAL A 71 3.40 14.49 4.60
CA VAL A 71 3.46 13.86 3.29
C VAL A 71 2.11 13.20 3.08
N GLN A 72 1.27 13.78 2.22
CA GLN A 72 0.09 13.09 1.75
C GLN A 72 0.58 11.91 0.90
N TYR A 73 0.55 10.72 1.48
CA TYR A 73 0.61 9.48 0.72
C TYR A 73 -0.65 9.46 -0.14
N LYS A 74 -0.53 9.94 -1.38
CA LYS A 74 -1.55 9.78 -2.41
C LYS A 74 -1.44 8.31 -2.82
N PRO A 75 -2.41 7.44 -2.46
CA PRO A 75 -2.43 6.09 -2.99
C PRO A 75 -2.39 6.20 -4.51
N PRO A 76 -1.73 5.28 -5.24
CA PRO A 76 -1.86 5.21 -6.68
C PRO A 76 -3.36 5.23 -6.99
N ALA A 77 -3.77 6.05 -7.96
CA ALA A 77 -5.17 6.11 -8.36
C ALA A 77 -5.66 4.68 -8.61
N THR A 78 -6.78 4.30 -7.98
CA THR A 78 -7.51 3.06 -8.23
C THR A 78 -7.95 3.08 -9.69
N GLN A 79 -7.05 2.69 -10.59
CA GLN A 79 -7.41 2.38 -11.95
C GLN A 79 -8.02 1.00 -11.88
N GLN A 80 -9.32 0.91 -12.17
CA GLN A 80 -9.89 -0.33 -12.70
C GLN A 80 -9.27 -0.58 -14.08
N VAL A 81 -7.98 -0.89 -14.10
CA VAL A 81 -7.34 -1.50 -15.25
C VAL A 81 -8.11 -2.79 -15.49
N GLN A 82 -8.52 -3.08 -16.72
CA GLN A 82 -9.03 -4.42 -17.00
C GLN A 82 -7.87 -5.40 -16.78
N VAL A 83 -7.95 -6.11 -15.66
CA VAL A 83 -6.89 -6.94 -15.14
C VAL A 83 -6.99 -8.26 -15.90
N ASP A 84 -6.14 -8.42 -16.92
CA ASP A 84 -6.01 -9.71 -17.61
C ASP A 84 -5.18 -10.63 -16.71
N PHE A 85 -5.88 -11.57 -16.08
CA PHE A 85 -5.30 -12.53 -15.15
C PHE A 85 -4.83 -13.81 -15.87
N GLY A 86 -4.80 -13.82 -17.21
CA GLY A 86 -4.26 -14.89 -18.04
C GLY A 86 -5.25 -16.05 -18.25
N TYR A 87 -4.72 -17.21 -18.66
CA TYR A 87 -5.52 -18.37 -19.11
C TYR A 87 -6.53 -18.86 -18.06
N LEU A 88 -6.15 -18.90 -16.78
CA LEU A 88 -7.01 -19.41 -15.69
C LEU A 88 -8.20 -18.49 -15.38
N SER A 89 -8.13 -17.24 -15.84
CA SER A 89 -9.14 -16.23 -15.56
C SER A 89 -10.34 -16.30 -16.49
N ASN A 90 -10.14 -16.85 -17.69
CA ASN A 90 -11.25 -17.15 -18.58
C ASN A 90 -12.01 -18.35 -18.01
N GLN A 91 -13.24 -18.11 -17.57
CA GLN A 91 -14.02 -19.08 -16.83
C GLN A 91 -14.44 -20.29 -17.69
N ASP A 92 -14.44 -20.14 -19.00
CA ASP A 92 -14.79 -21.21 -19.95
C ASP A 92 -13.61 -22.13 -20.29
N ASN A 93 -12.40 -21.81 -19.81
CA ASN A 93 -11.24 -22.64 -20.04
C ASN A 93 -11.24 -23.86 -19.11
N ALA A 94 -10.99 -25.03 -19.70
CA ALA A 94 -10.81 -26.26 -18.96
C ALA A 94 -9.39 -26.38 -18.42
N TRP A 95 -9.27 -26.63 -17.12
CA TRP A 95 -7.99 -26.86 -16.46
C TRP A 95 -8.16 -27.70 -15.19
N ALA A 96 -7.08 -28.31 -14.72
CA ALA A 96 -7.06 -28.97 -13.43
C ALA A 96 -5.76 -28.68 -12.68
N MET A 97 -5.83 -28.70 -11.36
CA MET A 97 -4.65 -28.62 -10.50
C MET A 97 -4.72 -29.59 -9.33
N ILE A 98 -3.53 -30.07 -8.96
CA ILE A 98 -3.32 -30.81 -7.73
C ILE A 98 -2.27 -30.05 -6.92
N GLY A 99 -2.50 -29.91 -5.63
CA GLY A 99 -1.57 -29.21 -4.75
C GLY A 99 -1.76 -29.52 -3.28
N LYS A 100 -0.97 -28.81 -2.48
CA LYS A 100 -1.02 -28.84 -1.02
C LYS A 100 -1.27 -27.43 -0.49
N VAL A 101 -2.20 -27.31 0.45
CA VAL A 101 -2.50 -26.06 1.14
C VAL A 101 -1.98 -26.17 2.56
N SER A 102 -1.13 -25.23 2.97
CA SER A 102 -0.79 -25.04 4.37
C SER A 102 -1.47 -23.79 4.90
N TYR A 103 -2.00 -23.89 6.11
CA TYR A 103 -2.61 -22.81 6.87
C TYR A 103 -1.87 -22.64 8.19
N GLN A 104 -1.72 -21.39 8.63
CA GLN A 104 -1.28 -21.04 9.99
C GLN A 104 -1.87 -19.70 10.41
N ASP A 105 -2.17 -19.53 11.70
CA ASP A 105 -2.70 -18.29 12.31
C ASP A 105 -1.92 -17.87 13.58
N GLY A 106 -0.71 -18.41 13.76
CA GLY A 106 0.12 -18.20 14.96
C GLY A 106 -0.21 -19.11 16.15
N LYS A 107 -1.38 -19.77 16.17
CA LYS A 107 -1.76 -20.75 17.22
C LYS A 107 -2.00 -22.14 16.65
N ASN A 108 -2.66 -22.18 15.51
CA ASN A 108 -3.06 -23.36 14.77
C ASN A 108 -2.25 -23.46 13.49
N SER A 109 -2.05 -24.69 13.03
CA SER A 109 -1.48 -24.96 11.72
C SER A 109 -2.05 -26.24 11.14
N ALA A 110 -2.33 -26.25 9.84
CA ALA A 110 -2.86 -27.42 9.16
C ALA A 110 -2.24 -27.55 7.76
N ILE A 111 -2.12 -28.79 7.29
CA ILE A 111 -1.72 -29.09 5.90
C ILE A 111 -2.74 -30.06 5.32
N VAL A 112 -3.30 -29.68 4.17
CA VAL A 112 -4.29 -30.47 3.43
C VAL A 112 -3.89 -30.55 1.96
N ASN A 113 -4.48 -31.50 1.25
CA ASN A 113 -4.35 -31.60 -0.20
C ASN A 113 -5.57 -30.97 -0.87
N ILE A 114 -5.36 -30.48 -2.09
CA ILE A 114 -6.41 -29.94 -2.96
C ILE A 114 -6.31 -30.57 -4.35
N ASP A 115 -7.47 -30.91 -4.90
CA ASP A 115 -7.67 -31.34 -6.29
C ASP A 115 -8.82 -30.50 -6.86
N TRP A 116 -8.55 -29.73 -7.90
CA TRP A 116 -9.53 -28.88 -8.57
C TRP A 116 -9.58 -29.27 -10.04
N GLN A 117 -10.77 -29.60 -10.52
CA GLN A 117 -11.09 -29.78 -11.94
C GLN A 117 -12.09 -28.71 -12.39
N GLN A 118 -11.67 -27.85 -13.31
CA GLN A 118 -12.46 -26.82 -13.96
C GLN A 118 -12.78 -27.26 -15.39
N ILE A 119 -14.05 -27.27 -15.76
CA ILE A 119 -14.50 -27.57 -17.13
C ILE A 119 -15.04 -26.29 -17.78
N SER A 120 -15.84 -25.52 -17.03
CA SER A 120 -16.36 -24.21 -17.44
C SER A 120 -16.79 -23.41 -16.21
N ALA A 121 -17.29 -22.18 -16.42
CA ALA A 121 -17.73 -21.30 -15.34
C ALA A 121 -18.73 -21.97 -14.40
N ASN A 122 -19.65 -22.74 -14.97
CA ASN A 122 -20.75 -23.41 -14.28
C ASN A 122 -20.53 -24.92 -14.11
N HIS A 123 -19.31 -25.40 -14.37
CA HIS A 123 -18.97 -26.82 -14.22
C HIS A 123 -17.56 -26.98 -13.67
N TYR A 124 -17.47 -27.24 -12.36
CA TYR A 124 -16.20 -27.52 -11.70
C TYR A 124 -16.39 -28.36 -10.45
N ALA A 125 -15.32 -29.02 -10.01
CA ALA A 125 -15.27 -29.75 -8.75
C ALA A 125 -13.98 -29.41 -8.01
N ILE A 126 -14.10 -29.11 -6.71
CA ILE A 126 -12.98 -28.87 -5.80
C ILE A 126 -13.07 -29.88 -4.68
N ARG A 127 -11.96 -30.56 -4.41
CA ARG A 127 -11.84 -31.54 -3.33
C ARG A 127 -10.68 -31.13 -2.44
N ILE A 128 -10.96 -30.98 -1.15
CA ILE A 128 -9.98 -30.76 -0.09
C ILE A 128 -9.97 -31.99 0.80
N PHE A 129 -8.80 -32.59 1.01
CA PHE A 129 -8.68 -33.87 1.71
C PHE A 129 -7.39 -33.97 2.52
N ASN A 130 -7.42 -34.77 3.58
CA ASN A 130 -6.27 -34.99 4.45
C ASN A 130 -5.23 -35.94 3.81
N SER A 131 -4.06 -36.09 4.43
CA SER A 131 -3.00 -36.98 3.93
C SER A 131 -3.36 -38.47 3.89
N LEU A 132 -4.40 -38.88 4.62
CA LEU A 132 -4.93 -40.26 4.60
C LEU A 132 -5.99 -40.46 3.51
N GLY A 133 -6.30 -39.43 2.72
CA GLY A 133 -7.27 -39.50 1.63
C GLY A 133 -8.72 -39.23 2.06
N GLY A 134 -8.96 -38.93 3.33
CA GLY A 134 -10.28 -38.58 3.84
C GLY A 134 -10.73 -37.20 3.38
N ASP A 135 -11.94 -37.12 2.84
CA ASP A 135 -12.54 -35.86 2.37
C ASP A 135 -12.84 -34.94 3.54
N ILE A 136 -12.39 -33.69 3.43
CA ILE A 136 -12.72 -32.62 4.37
C ILE A 136 -13.87 -31.80 3.79
N ILE A 137 -13.67 -31.26 2.59
CA ILE A 137 -14.66 -30.47 1.85
C ILE A 137 -14.67 -30.94 0.39
N ARG A 138 -15.86 -31.05 -0.18
CA ARG A 138 -16.07 -31.20 -1.62
C ARG A 138 -17.07 -30.16 -2.10
N ILE A 139 -16.68 -29.37 -3.10
CA ILE A 139 -17.54 -28.41 -3.78
C ILE A 139 -17.77 -28.93 -5.19
N THR A 140 -19.00 -28.93 -5.66
CA THR A 140 -19.34 -29.29 -7.03
C THR A 140 -20.30 -28.26 -7.58
N GLN A 141 -19.89 -27.60 -8.66
CA GLN A 141 -20.73 -26.72 -9.45
C GLN A 141 -21.14 -27.49 -10.70
N GLN A 142 -22.44 -27.59 -10.94
CA GLN A 142 -22.96 -28.19 -12.16
C GLN A 142 -24.21 -27.43 -12.62
N ASP A 143 -24.13 -26.85 -13.82
CA ASP A 143 -25.23 -26.15 -14.49
C ASP A 143 -25.87 -25.05 -13.62
N GLY A 144 -25.03 -24.34 -12.86
CA GLY A 144 -25.47 -23.27 -11.94
C GLY A 144 -25.82 -23.75 -10.53
N ASN A 145 -25.87 -25.06 -10.29
CA ASN A 145 -26.15 -25.61 -8.96
C ASN A 145 -24.85 -25.91 -8.22
N THR A 146 -24.62 -25.20 -7.12
CA THR A 146 -23.52 -25.48 -6.18
C THR A 146 -23.96 -26.50 -5.15
N LYS A 147 -23.20 -27.58 -4.99
CA LYS A 147 -23.33 -28.53 -3.89
C LYS A 147 -22.05 -28.55 -3.08
N ILE A 148 -22.20 -28.56 -1.77
CA ILE A 148 -21.07 -28.58 -0.85
C ILE A 148 -21.26 -29.72 0.12
N ARG A 149 -20.23 -30.54 0.27
CA ARG A 149 -20.18 -31.63 1.24
C ARG A 149 -19.03 -31.46 2.17
N MET A 150 -19.27 -31.71 3.44
CA MET A 150 -18.26 -31.65 4.49
C MET A 150 -18.34 -32.91 5.33
N ARG A 151 -17.20 -33.58 5.52
CA ARG A 151 -17.12 -34.88 6.23
C ARG A 151 -18.15 -35.94 5.80
N GLY A 152 -18.64 -35.86 4.56
CA GLY A 152 -19.63 -36.79 3.99
C GLY A 152 -21.08 -36.33 4.06
N GLU A 153 -21.38 -35.21 4.71
CA GLU A 153 -22.72 -34.64 4.83
C GLU A 153 -22.91 -33.46 3.87
N ASP A 154 -24.11 -33.33 3.30
CA ASP A 154 -24.47 -32.19 2.45
C ASP A 154 -24.72 -30.95 3.31
N ILE A 155 -24.09 -29.82 2.96
CA ILE A 155 -24.38 -28.52 3.58
C ILE A 155 -25.66 -27.96 2.94
N LEU A 156 -26.68 -27.74 3.76
CA LEU A 156 -28.01 -27.33 3.30
C LEU A 156 -28.10 -25.84 2.94
N ASN A 157 -27.15 -25.00 3.38
CA ASN A 157 -27.18 -23.57 3.12
C ASN A 157 -25.79 -23.02 2.70
N PRO A 158 -25.55 -22.76 1.40
CA PRO A 158 -24.27 -22.21 0.93
C PRO A 158 -24.05 -20.74 1.34
N ASP A 159 -25.10 -20.00 1.71
CA ASP A 159 -24.99 -18.58 2.08
C ASP A 159 -24.18 -18.36 3.38
N ASN A 160 -24.05 -19.39 4.22
CA ASN A 160 -23.24 -19.37 5.45
C ASN A 160 -22.02 -20.31 5.35
N LEU A 161 -21.58 -20.65 4.14
CA LEU A 161 -20.52 -21.63 3.92
C LEU A 161 -19.26 -21.33 4.73
N ALA A 162 -18.79 -20.09 4.72
CA ALA A 162 -17.59 -19.69 5.44
C ALA A 162 -17.73 -19.93 6.95
N GLU A 163 -18.90 -19.61 7.53
CA GLU A 163 -19.22 -19.83 8.94
C GLU A 163 -19.29 -21.33 9.26
N SER A 164 -20.00 -22.13 8.45
CA SER A 164 -20.07 -23.58 8.65
C SER A 164 -18.71 -24.27 8.53
N ILE A 165 -17.86 -23.79 7.61
CA ILE A 165 -16.47 -24.27 7.52
C ILE A 165 -15.71 -23.95 8.79
N GLU A 166 -15.78 -22.69 9.24
CA GLU A 166 -15.09 -22.23 10.43
C GLU A 166 -15.54 -22.98 11.69
N GLU A 167 -16.84 -23.21 11.86
CA GLU A 167 -17.38 -24.02 12.96
C GLU A 167 -16.83 -25.45 12.94
N GLU A 168 -16.72 -26.07 11.76
CA GLU A 168 -16.29 -27.47 11.65
C GLU A 168 -14.77 -27.66 11.78
N ILE A 169 -13.98 -26.74 11.21
CA ILE A 169 -12.52 -26.81 11.24
C ILE A 169 -11.92 -26.09 12.45
N GLY A 170 -12.69 -25.24 13.11
CA GLY A 170 -12.33 -24.52 14.34
C GLY A 170 -11.50 -23.26 14.13
N TYR A 171 -11.35 -22.78 12.89
CA TYR A 171 -10.59 -21.57 12.57
C TYR A 171 -11.01 -20.96 11.22
N TYR A 172 -10.85 -19.65 11.08
CA TYR A 172 -11.21 -18.89 9.89
C TYR A 172 -10.35 -19.27 8.67
N VAL A 173 -11.02 -19.57 7.54
CA VAL A 173 -10.41 -19.73 6.22
C VAL A 173 -11.20 -18.92 5.18
N PRO A 174 -10.56 -18.00 4.43
CA PRO A 174 -11.22 -17.17 3.41
C PRO A 174 -11.48 -17.96 2.12
N LEU A 175 -12.28 -19.03 2.20
CA LEU A 175 -12.41 -19.99 1.10
C LEU A 175 -12.98 -19.34 -0.17
N GLU A 176 -13.98 -18.46 -0.01
CA GLU A 176 -14.60 -17.75 -1.13
C GLU A 176 -13.57 -16.93 -1.89
N GLN A 177 -12.71 -16.20 -1.19
CA GLN A 177 -11.69 -15.36 -1.82
C GLN A 177 -10.56 -16.21 -2.43
N LEU A 178 -10.17 -17.31 -1.77
CA LEU A 178 -9.12 -18.21 -2.27
C LEU A 178 -9.43 -18.77 -3.65
N ILE A 179 -10.69 -19.08 -3.95
CA ILE A 179 -11.13 -19.58 -5.26
C ILE A 179 -10.79 -18.56 -6.38
N PHE A 180 -10.97 -17.26 -6.12
CA PHE A 180 -10.59 -16.22 -7.07
C PHE A 180 -9.09 -16.03 -7.14
N TRP A 181 -8.42 -15.94 -5.99
CA TRP A 181 -6.98 -15.71 -5.93
C TRP A 181 -6.17 -16.82 -6.60
N ILE A 182 -6.63 -18.07 -6.57
CA ILE A 182 -5.98 -19.19 -7.29
C ILE A 182 -5.97 -18.95 -8.81
N LYS A 183 -7.05 -18.37 -9.35
CA LYS A 183 -7.15 -17.97 -10.77
C LYS A 183 -6.45 -16.65 -11.08
N GLY A 184 -5.76 -16.06 -10.09
CA GLY A 184 -5.18 -14.73 -10.17
C GLY A 184 -6.18 -13.61 -9.90
N GLN A 185 -7.48 -13.88 -9.79
CA GLN A 185 -8.53 -12.87 -9.78
C GLN A 185 -8.75 -12.24 -8.41
N ALA A 186 -9.16 -10.96 -8.40
CA ALA A 186 -9.78 -10.36 -7.22
C ALA A 186 -11.17 -10.97 -6.98
N SER A 187 -11.57 -11.10 -5.71
CA SER A 187 -12.90 -11.62 -5.34
C SER A 187 -13.91 -10.47 -5.25
N GLY A 188 -15.09 -10.64 -5.84
CA GLY A 188 -16.17 -9.65 -5.78
C GLY A 188 -15.80 -8.29 -6.37
N ASP A 189 -16.48 -7.23 -5.91
CA ASP A 189 -16.33 -5.86 -6.40
C ASP A 189 -15.45 -4.97 -5.48
N ASP A 190 -14.81 -5.57 -4.47
CA ASP A 190 -13.98 -4.84 -3.51
C ASP A 190 -12.73 -4.25 -4.18
N GLU A 191 -12.30 -3.08 -3.69
CA GLU A 191 -11.07 -2.45 -4.16
C GLU A 191 -9.86 -3.35 -3.97
N PHE A 192 -9.00 -3.39 -4.98
CA PHE A 192 -7.77 -4.16 -4.96
C PHE A 192 -6.63 -3.42 -5.67
N THR A 193 -5.41 -3.83 -5.38
CA THR A 193 -4.22 -3.42 -6.12
C THR A 193 -3.50 -4.64 -6.68
N ALA A 194 -2.97 -4.52 -7.89
CA ALA A 194 -2.26 -5.60 -8.56
C ALA A 194 -0.89 -5.11 -9.04
N THR A 195 0.15 -5.91 -8.81
CA THR A 195 1.50 -5.68 -9.32
C THR A 195 1.86 -6.77 -10.32
N TYR A 196 2.39 -6.35 -11.45
CA TYR A 196 2.78 -7.23 -12.54
C TYR A 196 4.29 -7.27 -12.74
N ASP A 197 4.75 -8.24 -13.54
CA ASP A 197 6.11 -8.24 -14.06
C ASP A 197 6.37 -7.03 -14.99
N LYS A 198 7.64 -6.86 -15.38
CA LYS A 198 8.07 -5.72 -16.20
C LYS A 198 7.39 -5.65 -17.57
N THR A 199 6.93 -6.78 -18.08
CA THR A 199 6.23 -6.91 -19.36
C THR A 199 4.73 -6.67 -19.22
N GLY A 200 4.19 -6.64 -17.99
CA GLY A 200 2.76 -6.50 -17.72
C GLY A 200 1.95 -7.76 -17.97
N SER A 201 2.61 -8.91 -18.18
CA SER A 201 2.00 -10.17 -18.59
C SER A 201 1.71 -11.12 -17.43
N MET A 202 2.41 -10.98 -16.30
CA MET A 202 2.31 -11.92 -15.19
C MET A 202 1.99 -11.20 -13.90
N LEU A 203 0.87 -11.53 -13.27
CA LEU A 203 0.50 -11.03 -11.95
C LEU A 203 1.49 -11.56 -10.90
N LEU A 204 2.22 -10.68 -10.23
CA LEU A 204 3.18 -11.03 -9.18
C LEU A 204 2.60 -10.89 -7.78
N GLN A 205 1.72 -9.91 -7.59
CA GLN A 205 1.07 -9.65 -6.31
C GLN A 205 -0.32 -9.07 -6.50
N LEU A 206 -1.26 -9.49 -5.65
CA LEU A 206 -2.59 -8.90 -5.50
C LEU A 206 -2.77 -8.49 -4.04
N GLN A 207 -3.35 -7.32 -3.77
CA GLN A 207 -3.76 -6.92 -2.43
C GLN A 207 -5.24 -6.56 -2.42
N GLN A 208 -6.02 -7.19 -1.54
CA GLN A 208 -7.47 -6.98 -1.42
C GLN A 208 -7.93 -7.30 0.01
N ASN A 209 -8.81 -6.50 0.60
CA ASN A 209 -9.40 -6.76 1.93
C ASN A 209 -8.37 -7.05 3.04
N GLY A 210 -7.24 -6.33 3.01
CA GLY A 210 -6.11 -6.49 3.93
C GLY A 210 -5.24 -7.73 3.70
N TRP A 211 -5.56 -8.54 2.69
CA TRP A 211 -4.73 -9.66 2.26
C TRP A 211 -3.68 -9.18 1.26
N GLN A 212 -2.46 -9.70 1.41
CA GLN A 212 -1.43 -9.67 0.37
C GLN A 212 -1.26 -11.09 -0.18
N ILE A 213 -1.45 -11.24 -1.49
CA ILE A 213 -1.34 -12.50 -2.22
C ILE A 213 -0.12 -12.42 -3.14
N ASP A 214 0.90 -13.21 -2.85
CA ASP A 214 2.12 -13.31 -3.64
C ASP A 214 2.09 -14.53 -4.57
N TYR A 215 2.35 -14.31 -5.86
CA TYR A 215 2.41 -15.33 -6.90
C TYR A 215 3.86 -15.60 -7.29
N LYS A 216 4.29 -16.86 -7.18
CA LYS A 216 5.69 -17.26 -7.37
C LYS A 216 5.82 -18.57 -8.13
N ARG A 217 7.05 -18.82 -8.59
CA ARG A 217 7.47 -20.07 -9.27
C ARG A 217 6.56 -20.38 -10.46
N PHE A 218 6.51 -19.48 -11.43
CA PHE A 218 5.65 -19.67 -12.60
C PHE A 218 6.16 -20.80 -13.49
N GLU A 219 5.22 -21.53 -14.08
CA GLU A 219 5.45 -22.52 -15.12
C GLU A 219 4.36 -22.35 -16.17
N LYS A 220 4.74 -22.23 -17.45
CA LYS A 220 3.78 -22.02 -18.56
C LYS A 220 2.76 -20.90 -18.32
N GLY A 221 3.20 -19.80 -17.69
CA GLY A 221 2.36 -18.62 -17.42
C GLY A 221 1.47 -18.72 -16.18
N VAL A 222 1.44 -19.86 -15.48
CA VAL A 222 0.66 -20.03 -14.23
C VAL A 222 1.56 -20.16 -13.02
N ALA A 223 1.13 -19.63 -11.87
CA ALA A 223 1.92 -19.72 -10.63
C ALA A 223 1.94 -21.16 -10.10
N ARG A 224 3.08 -21.61 -9.54
CA ARG A 224 3.15 -22.87 -8.78
C ARG A 224 3.13 -22.68 -7.28
N ARG A 225 3.27 -21.45 -6.82
CA ARG A 225 3.17 -21.10 -5.42
C ARG A 225 2.37 -19.82 -5.27
N ILE A 226 1.30 -19.89 -4.50
CA ILE A 226 0.48 -18.75 -4.13
C ILE A 226 0.54 -18.64 -2.61
N THR A 227 0.80 -17.45 -2.08
CA THR A 227 0.87 -17.22 -0.64
C THR A 227 0.03 -16.01 -0.28
N ALA A 228 -1.06 -16.23 0.43
CA ALA A 228 -1.94 -15.20 0.96
C ALA A 228 -1.60 -14.94 2.44
N THR A 229 -1.42 -13.68 2.80
CA THR A 229 -1.04 -13.25 4.15
C THR A 229 -1.91 -12.10 4.63
N ARG A 230 -2.34 -12.16 5.90
CA ARG A 230 -3.04 -11.07 6.60
C ARG A 230 -2.78 -11.20 8.08
N ASN A 231 -2.08 -10.24 8.70
CA ASN A 231 -1.65 -10.32 10.10
C ASN A 231 -0.91 -11.65 10.38
N GLU A 232 -1.31 -12.40 11.41
CA GLU A 232 -0.79 -13.74 11.73
C GLU A 232 -1.24 -14.86 10.77
N TYR A 233 -2.25 -14.63 9.93
CA TYR A 233 -2.75 -15.62 8.98
C TYR A 233 -1.84 -15.75 7.77
N ILE A 234 -1.35 -16.97 7.52
CA ILE A 234 -0.57 -17.31 6.33
C ILE A 234 -1.14 -18.58 5.69
N ILE A 235 -1.55 -18.45 4.43
CA ILE A 235 -2.08 -19.52 3.61
C ILE A 235 -1.16 -19.70 2.43
N THR A 236 -0.60 -20.90 2.26
CA THR A 236 0.25 -21.21 1.11
C THR A 236 -0.37 -22.34 0.33
N LEU A 237 -0.61 -22.11 -0.95
CA LEU A 237 -0.88 -23.14 -1.93
C LEU A 237 0.41 -23.46 -2.70
N ALA A 238 0.86 -24.71 -2.62
CA ALA A 238 1.92 -25.26 -3.45
C ALA A 238 1.31 -26.20 -4.50
N ILE A 239 1.39 -25.82 -5.77
CA ILE A 239 0.79 -26.57 -6.87
C ILE A 239 1.83 -27.54 -7.43
N THR A 240 1.50 -28.83 -7.32
CA THR A 240 2.36 -29.92 -7.75
C THR A 240 2.14 -30.28 -9.21
N SER A 241 0.93 -30.07 -9.74
CA SER A 241 0.61 -30.33 -11.13
C SER A 241 -0.45 -29.36 -11.65
N TRP A 242 -0.27 -28.93 -12.90
CA TRP A 242 -1.25 -28.23 -13.70
C TRP A 242 -1.54 -29.07 -14.94
N ALA A 243 -2.82 -29.22 -15.28
CA ALA A 243 -3.28 -29.70 -16.58
C ALA A 243 -4.10 -28.59 -17.22
N ILE A 244 -3.63 -28.05 -18.33
CA ILE A 244 -4.23 -26.89 -19.01
C ILE A 244 -4.44 -27.32 -20.46
N ALA A 245 -5.64 -27.10 -21.02
CA ALA A 245 -5.88 -27.37 -22.44
C ALA A 245 -5.13 -26.31 -23.28
N GLY A 246 -4.15 -26.77 -24.07
CA GLY A 246 -3.30 -25.91 -24.91
C GLY A 246 -4.04 -25.36 -26.12
#